data_AF-A0A921HAM1-F1
#
_entry.id   AF-A0A921HAM1-F1
#
_cell.length_a   1.000
_cell.length_b   1.000
_cell.length_c   1.000
_cell.angle_alpha   90.00
_cell.angle_beta   90.00
_cell.angle_gamma   90.00
#
_symmetry.space_group_name_H-M   'P 1'
#
loop_
_entity.id
_entity.type
_entity.pdbx_description
1 polymer ?
#
loop_
_entity_poly.entity_id
_entity_poly.type
_entity_poly.pdbx_seq_one_letter_code
_entity_poly.pdbx_strand_id
1 'polypeptide(L)'
;MKKIVFFLLISFILFFVKDKDIYLVFLGETSVYLSTSDILNGFEPNYKLNKGDVAKVNRLIDLKHYLVWEIKINNRMAYVLDGDYIIVGNE
;
A
#
# COMPACT_ATOMS: atom_id res chain seq x y z
N MET A 1 -31.78 11.52 -25.67
CA MET A 1 -31.35 12.39 -24.55
C MET A 1 -30.99 11.62 -23.28
N LYS A 2 -31.87 10.78 -22.69
CA LYS A 2 -31.58 10.04 -21.44
C LYS A 2 -30.26 9.22 -21.46
N LYS A 3 -29.93 8.58 -22.58
CA LYS A 3 -28.69 7.79 -22.73
C LYS A 3 -27.40 8.62 -22.70
N ILE A 4 -27.43 9.87 -23.19
CA ILE A 4 -26.27 10.77 -23.22
C ILE A 4 -25.98 11.30 -21.82
N VAL A 5 -27.05 11.65 -21.07
CA VAL A 5 -26.94 12.08 -19.67
C VAL A 5 -26.35 10.96 -18.82
N PHE A 6 -26.77 9.71 -19.05
CA PHE A 6 -26.23 8.55 -18.34
C PHE A 6 -24.73 8.32 -18.62
N PHE A 7 -24.29 8.47 -19.87
CA PHE A 7 -22.88 8.39 -20.23
C PHE A 7 -22.01 9.49 -19.60
N LEU A 8 -22.54 10.72 -19.56
CA LEU A 8 -21.89 11.84 -18.88
C LEU A 8 -21.78 11.60 -17.37
N LEU A 9 -22.82 11.03 -16.76
CA LEU A 9 -22.82 10.71 -15.33
C LEU A 9 -21.77 9.67 -14.98
N ILE A 10 -21.65 8.60 -15.78
CA ILE A 10 -20.63 7.55 -15.57
C ILE A 10 -19.22 8.12 -15.74
N SER A 11 -18.99 8.90 -16.80
CA SER A 11 -17.69 9.54 -17.04
C SER A 11 -17.31 10.49 -15.89
N PHE A 12 -18.29 11.25 -15.38
CA PHE A 12 -18.09 12.12 -14.22
C PHE A 12 -17.72 11.33 -12.97
N ILE A 13 -18.42 10.24 -12.65
CA ILE A 13 -18.10 9.39 -11.49
C ILE A 13 -16.69 8.80 -11.62
N LEU A 14 -16.30 8.33 -12.81
CA LEU A 14 -14.96 7.79 -13.06
C LEU A 14 -13.85 8.84 -12.92
N PHE A 15 -14.14 10.13 -13.16
CA PHE A 15 -13.18 11.23 -12.99
C PHE A 15 -12.83 11.51 -11.51
N PHE A 16 -13.75 11.26 -10.58
CA PHE A 16 -13.50 11.49 -9.14
C PHE A 16 -12.75 10.36 -8.46
N VAL A 17 -12.63 9.18 -9.09
CA VAL A 17 -11.80 8.08 -8.59
C VAL A 17 -10.36 8.32 -9.06
N LYS A 18 -9.77 9.42 -8.63
CA LYS A 18 -8.33 9.65 -8.79
C LYS A 18 -7.66 8.98 -7.60
N ASP A 19 -6.94 7.88 -7.86
CA ASP A 19 -6.17 7.19 -6.83
C ASP A 19 -5.18 8.18 -6.20
N LYS A 20 -5.27 8.34 -4.88
CA LYS A 20 -4.26 9.07 -4.12
C LYS A 20 -3.06 8.15 -4.01
N ASP A 21 -2.00 8.47 -4.74
CA ASP A 21 -0.75 7.75 -4.67
C ASP A 21 -0.06 8.06 -3.34
N ILE A 22 -0.03 7.06 -2.46
CA ILE A 22 0.67 7.10 -1.18
C ILE A 22 1.91 6.20 -1.29
N TYR A 23 3.01 6.66 -0.72
CA TYR A 23 4.31 5.98 -0.70
C TYR A 23 4.86 5.93 0.71
N LEU A 24 5.62 4.88 1.02
CA LEU A 24 6.47 4.80 2.19
C LEU A 24 7.92 5.02 1.76
N VAL A 25 8.64 5.87 2.48
CA VAL A 25 10.09 6.03 2.33
C VAL A 25 10.75 5.52 3.60
N PHE A 26 11.52 4.43 3.49
CA PHE A 26 12.08 3.74 4.66
C PHE A 26 13.30 4.47 5.20
N LEU A 27 13.37 4.65 6.52
CA LEU A 27 14.44 5.39 7.19
C LEU A 27 15.55 4.46 7.73
N GLY A 28 15.28 3.16 7.85
CA GLY A 28 16.19 2.13 8.32
C GLY A 28 15.93 0.76 7.69
N GLU A 29 16.60 -0.27 8.21
CA GLU A 29 16.33 -1.66 7.80
C GLU A 29 14.92 -2.08 8.21
N THR A 30 14.10 -2.47 7.22
CA THR A 30 12.69 -2.81 7.45
C THR A 30 12.37 -4.21 6.93
N SER A 31 11.83 -5.05 7.80
CA SER A 31 11.42 -6.42 7.47
C SER A 31 10.22 -6.46 6.53
N VAL A 32 10.32 -7.30 5.49
CA VAL A 32 9.26 -7.49 4.50
C VAL A 32 8.78 -8.94 4.48
N TYR A 33 7.47 -9.10 4.46
CA TYR A 33 6.77 -10.38 4.39
C TYR A 33 6.04 -10.52 3.06
N LEU A 34 5.96 -11.74 2.52
CA LEU A 34 5.22 -12.03 1.29
C LEU A 34 3.77 -12.42 1.56
N SER A 35 3.42 -12.75 2.80
CA SER A 35 2.03 -13.01 3.21
C SER A 35 1.72 -12.49 4.61
N THR A 36 0.45 -12.20 4.86
CA THR A 36 -0.05 -11.84 6.19
C THR A 36 0.00 -13.02 7.16
N SER A 37 -0.07 -14.25 6.65
CA SER A 37 0.10 -15.46 7.46
C SER A 37 1.51 -15.58 8.05
N ASP A 38 2.54 -15.17 7.32
CA ASP A 38 3.93 -15.22 7.83
C ASP A 38 4.07 -14.32 9.07
N ILE A 39 3.43 -13.15 9.05
CA ILE A 39 3.39 -12.23 10.19
C ILE A 39 2.63 -12.86 11.37
N LEU A 40 1.42 -13.38 11.12
CA LEU A 40 0.56 -13.93 12.17
C LEU A 40 1.13 -15.20 12.82
N ASN A 41 1.88 -15.99 12.05
CA ASN A 41 2.54 -17.21 12.53
C ASN A 41 3.93 -16.94 13.13
N GLY A 42 4.41 -15.69 13.07
CA GLY A 42 5.72 -15.31 13.60
C GLY A 42 6.91 -15.90 12.83
N PHE A 43 6.74 -16.12 11.52
CA PHE A 43 7.83 -16.58 10.66
C PHE A 43 8.86 -15.47 10.41
N GLU A 44 10.06 -15.87 10.00
CA GLU A 44 11.10 -14.92 9.62
C GLU A 44 10.70 -14.11 8.38
N PRO A 45 11.13 -12.84 8.30
CA PRO A 45 10.88 -12.01 7.13
C PRO A 45 11.57 -12.59 5.89
N ASN A 46 10.94 -12.45 4.72
CA ASN A 46 11.46 -13.00 3.47
C ASN A 46 12.69 -12.22 2.98
N TYR A 47 12.72 -10.91 3.22
CA TYR A 47 13.86 -10.03 2.92
C TYR A 47 13.69 -8.72 3.70
N LYS A 48 14.68 -7.82 3.57
CA LYS A 48 14.67 -6.49 4.17
C LYS A 48 14.77 -5.42 3.10
N LEU A 49 14.11 -4.28 3.36
CA LEU A 49 14.34 -3.02 2.68
C LEU A 49 15.38 -2.22 3.44
N ASN A 50 16.13 -1.40 2.72
CA ASN A 50 17.14 -0.52 3.27
C ASN A 50 16.63 0.91 3.38
N LYS A 51 17.39 1.73 4.11
CA LYS A 51 17.17 3.17 4.17
C LYS A 51 17.17 3.79 2.77
N GLY A 52 16.16 4.59 2.47
CA GLY A 52 15.98 5.27 1.20
C GLY A 52 15.18 4.47 0.17
N ASP A 53 14.89 3.19 0.43
CA ASP A 53 13.96 2.43 -0.40
C ASP A 53 12.57 3.07 -0.33
N VAL A 54 11.83 2.95 -1.43
CA VAL A 54 10.49 3.52 -1.58
C VAL A 54 9.53 2.44 -2.03
N ALA A 55 8.36 2.36 -1.39
CA ALA A 55 7.31 1.44 -1.79
C ALA A 55 5.97 2.16 -1.93
N LYS A 56 5.20 1.80 -2.96
CA LYS A 56 3.83 2.32 -3.13
C LYS A 56 2.90 1.60 -2.17
N VAL A 57 2.10 2.35 -1.41
CA VAL A 57 1.06 1.79 -0.55
C VAL A 57 -0.15 1.40 -1.40
N ASN A 58 -0.67 0.21 -1.14
CA ASN A 58 -1.98 -0.20 -1.66
C ASN A 58 -3.08 0.05 -0.62
N ARG A 59 -2.85 -0.37 0.64
CA ARG A 59 -3.77 -0.15 1.76
C ARG A 59 -3.11 -0.43 3.10
N LEU A 60 -3.73 0.08 4.17
CA LEU A 60 -3.47 -0.32 5.55
C LEU A 60 -4.36 -1.51 5.93
N ILE A 61 -3.78 -2.50 6.59
CA ILE A 61 -4.47 -3.70 7.06
C ILE A 61 -4.30 -3.82 8.57
N ASP A 62 -5.40 -4.02 9.28
CA ASP A 62 -5.39 -4.40 10.70
C ASP A 62 -5.37 -5.93 10.82
N LEU A 63 -4.28 -6.47 11.33
CA LEU A 63 -4.06 -7.90 11.58
C LEU A 63 -3.99 -8.17 13.09
N LYS A 64 -5.16 -8.12 13.75
CA LYS A 64 -5.36 -8.39 15.19
C LYS A 64 -4.57 -7.46 16.12
N HIS A 65 -3.27 -7.70 16.24
CA HIS A 65 -2.35 -6.95 17.10
C HIS A 65 -1.33 -6.13 16.31
N TYR A 66 -1.40 -6.19 14.97
CA TYR A 66 -0.45 -5.54 14.08
C TYR A 66 -1.16 -4.64 13.08
N LEU A 67 -0.66 -3.42 12.91
CA LEU A 67 -0.95 -2.60 11.75
C LEU A 67 0.08 -2.89 10.67
N VAL A 68 -0.40 -3.24 9.47
CA VAL A 68 0.43 -3.73 8.37
C VAL A 68 0.11 -2.97 7.11
N TRP A 69 1.13 -2.40 6.47
CA TRP A 69 1.00 -1.84 5.13
C TRP A 69 1.11 -2.95 4.10
N GLU A 70 0.11 -3.03 3.24
CA GLU A 70 0.23 -3.76 1.99
C GLU A 70 0.85 -2.82 0.95
N ILE A 71 2.05 -3.15 0.51
CA ILE A 71 2.88 -2.33 -0.37
C ILE A 71 3.18 -3.06 -1.68
N LYS A 72 3.49 -2.28 -2.71
CA LYS A 72 3.91 -2.78 -4.03
C LYS A 72 5.35 -2.40 -4.32
N ILE A 73 6.21 -3.40 -4.48
CA ILE A 73 7.64 -3.27 -4.80
C ILE A 73 7.93 -4.09 -6.05
N ASN A 74 8.57 -3.49 -7.07
CA ASN A 74 8.91 -4.18 -8.33
C ASN A 74 7.73 -4.98 -8.94
N ASN A 75 6.54 -4.38 -8.89
CA ASN A 75 5.29 -4.97 -9.35
C ASN A 75 4.79 -6.21 -8.59
N ARG A 76 5.36 -6.52 -7.41
CA ARG A 76 4.90 -7.57 -6.49
C ARG A 76 4.31 -6.96 -5.22
N MET A 77 3.27 -7.61 -4.69
CA MET A 77 2.69 -7.25 -3.41
C MET A 77 3.53 -7.81 -2.27
N ALA A 78 3.69 -7.02 -1.21
CA ALA A 78 4.40 -7.39 -0.01
C ALA A 78 3.78 -6.68 1.20
N TYR A 79 4.20 -7.08 2.39
CA TYR A 79 3.63 -6.62 3.64
C TYR A 79 4.73 -6.15 4.58
N VAL A 80 4.53 -4.97 5.16
CA VAL A 80 5.48 -4.36 6.08
C VAL A 80 4.72 -3.94 7.33
N LEU A 81 5.26 -4.31 8.49
CA LEU A 81 4.74 -3.88 9.79
C LEU A 81 4.93 -2.36 9.94
N ASP A 82 4.09 -1.76 10.77
CA ASP A 82 4.34 -0.39 11.23
C ASP A 82 5.77 -0.27 11.83
N GLY A 83 6.47 0.82 11.51
CA GLY A 83 7.92 0.88 11.67
C GLY A 83 8.55 2.20 11.20
N ASP A 84 9.86 2.16 10.96
CA ASP A 84 10.68 3.35 10.70
C ASP A 84 10.65 3.78 9.22
N TYR A 85 9.57 4.49 8.85
CA TYR A 85 9.37 5.09 7.54
C TYR A 85 8.60 6.41 7.65
N ILE A 86 8.66 7.22 6.60
CA ILE A 86 7.78 8.37 6.43
C ILE A 86 6.74 8.08 5.35
N ILE A 87 5.52 8.55 5.58
CA ILE A 87 4.42 8.47 4.61
C ILE A 87 4.47 9.73 3.75
N VAL A 88 4.53 9.54 2.43
CA VAL A 88 4.52 10.62 1.44
C VAL A 88 3.35 10.38 0.51
N GLY A 89 2.46 11.36 0.36
CA GLY A 89 1.34 11.30 -0.57
C GLY A 89 1.02 12.68 -1.12
N ASN A 90 0.47 12.73 -2.33
CA ASN A 90 -0.10 13.97 -2.86
C ASN A 90 -1.56 14.05 -2.39
N GLU A 91 -1.91 15.16 -1.71
CA GLU A 91 -3.28 15.46 -1.29
C GLU A 91 -4.22 15.76 -2.47
#